data_AF-A0AAQ1HRM9-F1
#
_entry.id   AF-A0AAQ1HRM9-F1
#
_cell.length_a   1.000
_cell.length_b   1.000
_cell.length_c   1.000
_cell.angle_alpha   90.00
_cell.angle_beta   90.00
_cell.angle_gamma   90.00
#
_symmetry.space_group_name_H-M   'P 1'
#
loop_
_entity.id
_entity.type
_entity.pdbx_description
1 polymer ?
#
loop_
_entity_poly.entity_id
_entity_poly.type
_entity_poly.pdbx_seq_one_letter_code
_entity_poly.pdbx_strand_id
1 'polypeptide(L)'
;MNYLRRFTILQRLAMLVSVVVIGLIFLSISSLTQQYESLEQEQYIKTQNLVESAHSIIEHNYALFTEGKLSEEQAKQAALQTISALRYDNNNYFWINDYQPVMVMHPFKPELNGKSLAGSKDPDGVLLFVDMVNIVKKQGEGFIPYKWPKPGKDQPVDKIAYVKGFAKWQWIVGSGVYIDTIEEAFASLRNHVIITAVIIIALLTALSYLIANSILRPTQLAADMMKDISQGEGDLTQQLDENGNDEVSRLSRYFNLYTAKMRESLKHVAHNAQQVNQYAHNVDDASKTNLSFIELQNDSSTQVATAMEQMTHQIHDVSQNAEQAEHAANEASHNAENGKQVLNKTITAIETLSHNIEQVSQATADLAAESNNIGSVLDVIRSIAEQTNLLALNAAIEAARAGEQGRGFAVVADEVRTLASRTGKSTDEIQAMISKLQTGAQAAVDAVSASQQLSSDTVLQAGEANTSLTEIERLVSVIKDMNSQIARATEQQTSAADEVNLRINELSQSTEQSLSNTQGLSNDSENLKQSSQALSDVVNRFKLD
;
A
#
# COMPACT_ATOMS: atom_id res chain seq x y z
N MET A 1 -47.36 -0.34 -21.38
CA MET A 1 -46.43 -1.46 -21.66
C MET A 1 -45.93 -2.23 -20.42
N ASN A 2 -46.10 -1.75 -19.18
CA ASN A 2 -45.61 -2.45 -17.97
C ASN A 2 -46.43 -3.68 -17.52
N TYR A 3 -47.65 -3.86 -18.02
CA TYR A 3 -48.52 -4.98 -17.61
C TYR A 3 -47.97 -6.35 -18.00
N LEU A 4 -47.32 -6.48 -19.16
CA LEU A 4 -46.74 -7.75 -19.61
C LEU A 4 -45.59 -8.22 -18.71
N ARG A 5 -44.89 -7.30 -18.04
CA ARG A 5 -43.76 -7.63 -17.14
C ARG A 5 -44.17 -8.45 -15.91
N ARG A 6 -45.45 -8.49 -15.56
CA ARG A 6 -45.98 -9.32 -14.46
C ARG A 6 -46.08 -10.81 -14.79
N PHE A 7 -45.97 -11.16 -16.06
CA PHE A 7 -46.07 -12.53 -16.55
C PHE A 7 -44.70 -13.07 -16.93
N THR A 8 -44.46 -14.36 -16.65
CA THR A 8 -43.25 -15.08 -17.09
C THR A 8 -43.21 -15.15 -18.62
N ILE A 9 -42.03 -15.41 -19.19
CA ILE A 9 -41.88 -15.55 -20.65
C ILE A 9 -42.78 -16.68 -21.17
N LEU A 10 -42.89 -17.78 -20.42
CA LEU A 10 -43.78 -18.90 -20.75
C LEU A 10 -45.26 -18.49 -20.74
N GLN A 11 -45.69 -17.70 -19.77
CA GLN A 11 -47.07 -17.18 -19.73
C GLN A 11 -47.36 -16.25 -20.92
N ARG A 12 -46.38 -15.42 -21.34
CA ARG A 12 -46.55 -14.55 -22.51
C ARG A 12 -46.65 -15.34 -23.81
N LEU A 13 -45.82 -16.36 -23.99
CA LEU A 13 -45.90 -17.26 -25.15
C LEU A 13 -47.21 -18.05 -25.14
N ALA A 14 -47.65 -18.53 -23.98
CA ALA A 14 -48.94 -19.21 -23.83
C ALA A 14 -50.12 -18.30 -24.21
N MET A 15 -50.09 -17.01 -23.83
CA MET A 15 -51.11 -16.03 -24.25
C MET A 15 -51.13 -15.86 -25.78
N LEU A 16 -49.96 -15.77 -26.43
CA LEU A 16 -49.87 -15.69 -27.90
C LEU A 16 -50.44 -16.93 -28.59
N VAL A 17 -50.03 -18.13 -28.14
CA VAL A 17 -50.56 -19.39 -28.67
C VAL A 17 -52.08 -19.47 -28.46
N SER A 18 -52.58 -19.06 -27.30
CA SER A 18 -54.02 -19.07 -27.00
C SER A 18 -54.81 -18.19 -27.97
N VAL A 19 -54.32 -17.00 -28.31
CA VAL A 19 -54.95 -16.12 -29.30
C VAL A 19 -55.00 -16.79 -30.69
N VAL A 20 -53.90 -17.43 -31.11
CA VAL A 20 -53.85 -18.15 -32.39
C VAL A 20 -54.78 -19.34 -32.40
N VAL A 21 -54.84 -20.12 -31.33
CA VAL A 21 -55.75 -21.28 -31.18
C VAL A 21 -57.21 -20.83 -31.26
N ILE A 22 -57.59 -19.77 -30.54
CA ILE A 22 -58.96 -19.22 -30.59
C ILE A 22 -59.30 -18.77 -32.01
N GLY A 23 -58.36 -18.09 -32.69
CA GLY A 23 -58.53 -17.68 -34.08
C GLY A 23 -58.71 -18.86 -35.04
N LEU A 24 -57.90 -19.92 -34.88
CA LEU A 24 -58.00 -21.15 -35.69
C LEU A 24 -59.32 -21.89 -35.46
N ILE A 25 -59.79 -21.97 -34.20
CA ILE A 25 -61.09 -22.57 -33.87
C ILE A 25 -62.21 -21.76 -34.53
N PHE A 26 -62.19 -20.44 -34.38
CA PHE A 26 -63.19 -19.56 -34.99
C PHE A 26 -63.22 -19.68 -36.51
N LEU A 27 -62.05 -19.66 -37.17
CA LEU A 27 -61.93 -19.83 -38.61
C LEU A 27 -62.39 -21.22 -39.07
N SER A 28 -62.08 -22.27 -38.31
CA SER A 28 -62.50 -23.65 -38.63
C SER A 28 -64.01 -23.80 -38.53
N ILE A 29 -64.64 -23.27 -37.46
CA ILE A 29 -66.10 -23.27 -37.31
C ILE A 29 -66.75 -22.50 -38.45
N SER A 30 -66.30 -21.27 -38.71
CA SER A 30 -66.82 -20.42 -39.78
C SER A 30 -66.71 -21.08 -41.15
N SER A 31 -65.53 -21.65 -41.48
CA SER A 31 -65.30 -22.35 -42.75
C SER A 31 -66.16 -23.60 -42.91
N LEU A 32 -66.33 -24.40 -41.84
CA LEU A 32 -67.16 -25.59 -41.88
C LEU A 32 -68.64 -25.24 -42.05
N THR A 33 -69.13 -24.23 -41.34
CA THR A 33 -70.51 -23.75 -41.52
C THR A 33 -70.74 -23.28 -42.95
N GLN A 34 -69.84 -22.45 -43.49
CA GLN A 34 -69.94 -21.95 -44.86
C GLN A 34 -69.95 -23.08 -45.91
N GLN A 35 -69.13 -24.11 -45.72
CA GLN A 35 -69.09 -25.24 -46.65
C GLN A 35 -70.31 -26.16 -46.55
N TYR A 36 -70.86 -26.35 -45.35
CA TYR A 36 -72.11 -27.08 -45.17
C TYR A 36 -73.27 -26.36 -45.88
N GLU A 37 -73.44 -25.06 -45.62
CA GLU A 37 -74.46 -24.22 -46.28
C GLU A 37 -74.31 -24.23 -47.79
N SER A 38 -73.07 -24.18 -48.30
CA SER A 38 -72.80 -24.23 -49.74
C SER A 38 -73.21 -25.57 -50.37
N LEU A 39 -72.92 -26.70 -49.72
CA LEU A 39 -73.31 -28.02 -50.20
C LEU A 39 -74.83 -28.21 -50.19
N GLU A 40 -75.49 -27.71 -49.15
CA GLU A 40 -76.95 -27.70 -49.07
C GLU A 40 -77.56 -26.88 -50.21
N GLN A 41 -77.11 -25.63 -50.38
CA GLN A 41 -77.62 -24.74 -51.42
C GLN A 41 -77.43 -25.31 -52.84
N GLU A 42 -76.31 -25.99 -53.11
CA GLU A 42 -76.07 -26.68 -54.38
C GLU A 42 -77.15 -27.74 -54.67
N GLN A 43 -77.55 -28.53 -53.66
CA GLN A 43 -78.59 -29.56 -53.80
C GLN A 43 -79.98 -28.96 -54.07
N TYR A 44 -80.31 -27.85 -53.42
CA TYR A 44 -81.55 -27.11 -53.69
C TYR A 44 -81.62 -26.65 -55.14
N ILE A 45 -80.59 -25.93 -55.61
CA ILE A 45 -80.53 -25.39 -56.98
C ILE A 45 -80.58 -26.51 -58.01
N LYS A 46 -79.82 -27.59 -57.80
CA LYS A 46 -79.79 -28.75 -58.70
C LYS A 46 -81.18 -29.39 -58.84
N THR A 47 -81.89 -29.57 -57.74
CA THR A 47 -83.24 -30.18 -57.74
C THR A 47 -84.26 -29.30 -58.46
N GLN A 48 -84.21 -27.99 -58.21
CA GLN A 48 -85.08 -27.02 -58.90
C GLN A 48 -84.88 -27.09 -60.42
N ASN A 49 -83.64 -26.96 -60.90
CA ASN A 49 -83.33 -26.97 -62.33
C ASN A 49 -83.79 -28.26 -63.03
N LEU A 50 -83.69 -29.39 -62.34
CA LEU A 50 -84.15 -30.69 -62.85
C LEU A 50 -85.68 -30.74 -63.02
N VAL A 51 -86.43 -30.24 -62.04
CA VAL A 51 -87.89 -30.21 -62.10
C VAL A 51 -88.39 -29.19 -63.11
N GLU A 52 -87.73 -28.04 -63.23
CA GLU A 52 -88.02 -27.07 -64.30
C GLU A 52 -87.81 -27.69 -65.68
N SER A 53 -86.74 -28.47 -65.86
CA SER A 53 -86.52 -29.21 -67.11
C SER A 53 -87.63 -30.24 -67.39
N ALA A 54 -88.09 -30.97 -66.37
CA ALA A 54 -89.21 -31.89 -66.51
C ALA A 54 -90.54 -31.17 -66.78
N HIS A 55 -90.74 -29.99 -66.19
CA HIS A 55 -91.89 -29.12 -66.42
C HIS A 55 -91.92 -28.61 -67.87
N SER A 56 -90.78 -28.21 -68.46
CA SER A 56 -90.71 -27.83 -69.87
C SER A 56 -91.08 -28.97 -70.82
N ILE A 57 -90.88 -30.24 -70.44
CA ILE A 57 -91.36 -31.40 -71.21
C ILE A 57 -92.90 -31.44 -71.20
N ILE A 58 -93.53 -31.15 -70.06
CA ILE A 58 -94.99 -31.04 -69.95
C ILE A 58 -95.49 -29.88 -70.82
N GLU A 59 -94.85 -28.72 -70.75
CA GLU A 59 -95.20 -27.55 -71.56
C GLU A 59 -95.08 -27.82 -73.05
N HIS A 60 -94.00 -28.47 -73.49
CA HIS A 60 -93.80 -28.83 -74.89
C HIS A 60 -94.90 -29.80 -75.39
N ASN A 61 -95.25 -30.81 -74.61
CA ASN A 61 -96.32 -31.73 -74.98
C ASN A 61 -97.69 -31.04 -74.99
N TYR A 62 -97.95 -30.14 -74.04
CA TYR A 62 -99.16 -29.30 -74.07
C TYR A 62 -99.21 -28.42 -75.32
N ALA A 63 -98.08 -27.84 -75.74
CA ALA A 63 -97.99 -27.07 -76.97
C ALA A 63 -98.34 -27.91 -78.21
N LEU A 64 -97.82 -29.15 -78.32
CA LEU A 64 -98.18 -30.09 -79.39
C LEU A 64 -99.68 -30.41 -79.43
N PHE A 65 -100.33 -30.47 -78.27
CA PHE A 65 -101.79 -30.57 -78.19
C PHE A 65 -102.49 -29.30 -78.71
N THR A 66 -102.09 -28.12 -78.24
CA THR A 66 -102.72 -26.85 -78.67
C THR A 66 -102.49 -26.53 -80.15
N GLU A 67 -101.39 -27.01 -80.73
CA GLU A 67 -101.08 -26.92 -82.16
C GLU A 67 -101.82 -27.97 -83.02
N GLY A 68 -102.59 -28.88 -82.40
CA GLY A 68 -103.36 -29.93 -83.08
C GLY A 68 -102.53 -31.10 -83.59
N LYS A 69 -101.25 -31.20 -83.22
CA LYS A 69 -100.35 -32.30 -83.63
C LYS A 69 -100.62 -33.61 -82.87
N LEU A 70 -101.12 -33.50 -81.64
CA LEU A 70 -101.53 -34.62 -80.79
C LEU A 70 -102.91 -34.34 -80.19
N SER A 71 -103.70 -35.38 -79.93
CA SER A 71 -104.85 -35.25 -79.03
C SER A 71 -104.39 -34.98 -77.59
N GLU A 72 -105.25 -34.40 -76.76
CA GLU A 72 -104.90 -34.09 -75.36
C GLU A 72 -104.43 -35.34 -74.60
N GLU A 73 -105.10 -36.48 -74.81
CA GLU A 73 -104.72 -37.76 -74.20
C GLU A 73 -103.37 -38.27 -74.71
N GLN A 74 -103.09 -38.15 -76.02
CA GLN A 74 -101.80 -38.53 -76.58
C GLN A 74 -100.66 -37.65 -76.05
N ALA A 75 -100.88 -36.34 -75.92
CA ALA A 75 -99.90 -35.39 -75.38
C ALA A 75 -99.63 -35.66 -73.88
N LYS A 76 -100.68 -35.91 -73.09
CA LYS A 76 -100.56 -36.31 -71.69
C LYS A 76 -99.77 -37.61 -71.57
N GLN A 77 -100.12 -38.66 -72.32
CA GLN A 77 -99.41 -39.93 -72.29
C GLN A 77 -97.94 -39.82 -72.72
N ALA A 78 -97.63 -39.02 -73.75
CA ALA A 78 -96.26 -38.78 -74.20
C ALA A 78 -95.42 -38.07 -73.12
N ALA A 79 -95.99 -37.08 -72.43
CA ALA A 79 -95.33 -36.42 -71.31
C ALA A 79 -95.10 -37.39 -70.13
N LEU A 80 -96.12 -38.16 -69.75
CA LEU A 80 -96.01 -39.15 -68.67
C LEU A 80 -94.96 -40.22 -68.98
N GLN A 81 -94.95 -40.77 -70.21
CA GLN A 81 -93.99 -41.79 -70.63
C GLN A 81 -92.56 -41.24 -70.56
N THR A 82 -92.35 -40.03 -71.09
CA THR A 82 -91.02 -39.38 -71.08
C THR A 82 -90.55 -39.14 -69.63
N ILE A 83 -91.38 -38.48 -68.81
CA ILE A 83 -91.01 -38.11 -67.44
C ILE A 83 -90.83 -39.36 -66.56
N SER A 84 -91.65 -40.40 -66.75
CA SER A 84 -91.52 -41.66 -66.01
C SER A 84 -90.20 -42.40 -66.27
N ALA A 85 -89.59 -42.19 -67.44
CA ALA A 85 -88.32 -42.80 -67.83
C ALA A 85 -87.10 -41.99 -67.39
N LEU A 86 -87.26 -40.70 -67.05
CA LEU A 86 -86.15 -39.84 -66.64
C LEU A 86 -85.53 -40.30 -65.31
N ARG A 87 -84.19 -40.37 -65.28
CA ARG A 87 -83.40 -40.66 -64.09
C ARG A 87 -82.24 -39.67 -63.99
N TYR A 88 -81.83 -39.36 -62.77
CA TYR A 88 -80.63 -38.58 -62.46
C TYR A 88 -80.04 -39.05 -61.12
N ASP A 89 -78.79 -38.68 -60.84
CA ASP A 89 -78.06 -39.07 -59.61
C ASP A 89 -78.30 -40.55 -59.25
N ASN A 90 -77.92 -41.42 -60.19
CA ASN A 90 -78.20 -42.86 -60.22
C ASN A 90 -79.69 -43.18 -60.46
N ASN A 91 -80.51 -43.22 -59.40
CA ASN A 91 -81.88 -43.75 -59.44
C ASN A 91 -82.93 -42.74 -58.98
N ASN A 92 -82.61 -41.45 -58.85
CA ASN A 92 -83.62 -40.44 -58.56
C ASN A 92 -84.58 -40.30 -59.74
N TYR A 93 -85.78 -39.85 -59.44
CA TYR A 93 -86.91 -39.95 -60.36
C TYR A 93 -87.88 -38.80 -60.16
N PHE A 94 -88.67 -38.56 -61.20
CA PHE A 94 -89.74 -37.58 -61.21
C PHE A 94 -91.08 -38.28 -60.96
N TRP A 95 -91.99 -37.61 -60.26
CA TRP A 95 -93.38 -38.03 -60.15
C TRP A 95 -94.30 -36.87 -60.57
N ILE A 96 -95.55 -37.21 -60.84
CA ILE A 96 -96.60 -36.23 -61.12
C ILE A 96 -97.80 -36.55 -60.25
N ASN A 97 -98.28 -35.56 -59.50
CA ASN A 97 -99.58 -35.60 -58.83
C ASN A 97 -100.47 -34.45 -59.34
N ASP A 98 -101.76 -34.49 -59.06
CA ASP A 98 -102.67 -33.39 -59.42
C ASP A 98 -102.90 -32.42 -58.24
N TYR A 99 -103.80 -31.45 -58.46
CA TYR A 99 -104.19 -30.43 -57.47
C TYR A 99 -105.20 -30.95 -56.42
N GLN A 100 -105.58 -32.22 -56.49
CA GLN A 100 -106.49 -32.96 -55.61
C GLN A 100 -105.77 -34.13 -54.91
N PRO A 101 -104.56 -33.82 -54.41
CA PRO A 101 -103.38 -34.70 -54.32
C PRO A 101 -103.57 -36.17 -54.79
N VAL A 102 -103.99 -36.39 -56.03
CA VAL A 102 -104.03 -37.72 -56.65
C VAL A 102 -102.74 -37.96 -57.41
N MET A 103 -102.11 -39.12 -57.25
CA MET A 103 -100.92 -39.46 -58.03
C MET A 103 -101.31 -39.72 -59.49
N VAL A 104 -100.75 -38.96 -60.42
CA VAL A 104 -100.92 -39.15 -61.85
C VAL A 104 -99.90 -40.17 -62.36
N MET A 105 -98.64 -40.07 -61.92
CA MET A 105 -97.57 -40.97 -62.32
C MET A 105 -96.46 -41.04 -61.27
N HIS A 106 -96.15 -42.24 -60.80
CA HIS A 106 -94.98 -42.55 -60.00
C HIS A 106 -94.22 -43.74 -60.60
N PRO A 107 -92.92 -43.61 -60.92
CA PRO A 107 -92.21 -44.62 -61.71
C PRO A 107 -91.81 -45.88 -60.93
N PHE A 108 -91.67 -45.77 -59.60
CA PHE A 108 -91.28 -46.90 -58.73
C PHE A 108 -92.40 -47.45 -57.84
N LYS A 109 -93.55 -46.79 -57.84
CA LYS A 109 -94.71 -47.16 -57.02
C LYS A 109 -95.98 -47.02 -57.86
N PRO A 110 -96.09 -47.76 -58.98
CA PRO A 110 -97.23 -47.65 -59.88
C PRO A 110 -98.56 -47.95 -59.18
N GLU A 111 -98.54 -48.66 -58.04
CA GLU A 111 -99.69 -48.90 -57.18
C GLU A 111 -100.28 -47.63 -56.55
N LEU A 112 -99.58 -46.49 -56.61
CA LEU A 112 -100.09 -45.19 -56.19
C LEU A 112 -100.86 -44.47 -57.30
N ASN A 113 -100.60 -44.79 -58.58
CA ASN A 113 -101.20 -44.08 -59.71
C ASN A 113 -102.73 -44.19 -59.67
N GLY A 114 -103.42 -43.05 -59.76
CA GLY A 114 -104.87 -42.92 -59.65
C GLY A 114 -105.42 -42.89 -58.22
N LYS A 115 -104.59 -43.03 -57.18
CA LYS A 115 -105.03 -42.95 -55.77
C LYS A 115 -104.85 -41.56 -55.18
N SER A 116 -105.79 -41.17 -54.33
CA SER A 116 -105.65 -39.96 -53.51
C SER A 116 -104.60 -40.18 -52.42
N LEU A 117 -103.68 -39.22 -52.31
CA LEU A 117 -102.61 -39.17 -51.34
C LEU A 117 -102.82 -38.09 -50.28
N ALA A 118 -104.05 -37.54 -50.18
CA ALA A 118 -104.42 -36.54 -49.19
C ALA A 118 -104.18 -36.99 -47.73
N GLY A 119 -104.25 -38.30 -47.47
CA GLY A 119 -103.98 -38.88 -46.15
C GLY A 119 -102.56 -39.44 -45.97
N SER A 120 -101.70 -39.34 -46.98
CA SER A 120 -100.33 -39.91 -46.94
C SER A 120 -99.44 -39.04 -46.07
N LYS A 121 -98.92 -39.61 -45.00
CA LYS A 121 -97.99 -38.95 -44.07
C LYS A 121 -96.61 -39.57 -44.14
N ASP A 122 -95.58 -38.76 -43.95
CA ASP A 122 -94.25 -39.25 -43.62
C ASP A 122 -94.17 -39.65 -42.12
N PRO A 123 -93.06 -40.27 -41.65
CA PRO A 123 -92.88 -40.65 -40.25
C PRO A 123 -92.97 -39.50 -39.23
N ASP A 124 -92.73 -38.26 -39.66
CA ASP A 124 -92.82 -37.07 -38.80
C ASP A 124 -94.23 -36.46 -38.81
N GLY A 125 -95.15 -37.05 -39.58
CA GLY A 125 -96.55 -36.66 -39.69
C GLY A 125 -96.84 -35.64 -40.80
N VAL A 126 -95.86 -35.29 -41.65
CA VAL A 126 -95.98 -34.32 -42.74
C VAL A 126 -96.88 -34.86 -43.84
N LEU A 127 -97.90 -34.09 -44.22
CA LEU A 127 -98.84 -34.42 -45.30
C LEU A 127 -98.26 -33.96 -46.65
N LEU A 128 -97.17 -34.60 -47.06
CA LEU A 128 -96.29 -34.10 -48.11
C LEU A 128 -97.02 -33.71 -49.43
N PHE A 129 -97.98 -34.51 -49.89
CA PHE A 129 -98.71 -34.23 -51.14
C PHE A 129 -99.74 -33.12 -50.98
N VAL A 130 -100.30 -32.94 -49.78
CA VAL A 130 -101.18 -31.81 -49.46
C VAL A 130 -100.35 -30.52 -49.42
N ASP A 131 -99.18 -30.56 -48.78
CA ASP A 131 -98.29 -29.41 -48.68
C ASP A 131 -97.73 -29.00 -50.05
N MET A 132 -97.37 -29.97 -50.91
CA MET A 132 -97.02 -29.72 -52.31
C MET A 132 -98.13 -28.99 -53.06
N VAL A 133 -99.37 -29.46 -52.93
CA VAL A 133 -100.54 -28.82 -53.56
C VAL A 133 -100.77 -27.42 -53.02
N ASN A 134 -100.65 -27.22 -51.71
CA ASN A 134 -100.83 -25.91 -51.07
C ASN A 134 -99.77 -24.91 -51.53
N ILE A 135 -98.50 -25.32 -51.61
CA ILE A 135 -97.39 -24.49 -52.08
C ILE A 135 -97.60 -24.11 -53.55
N VAL A 136 -97.91 -25.09 -54.40
CA VAL A 136 -98.18 -24.83 -55.82
C VAL A 136 -99.40 -23.93 -56.02
N LYS A 137 -100.48 -24.11 -55.25
CA LYS A 137 -101.65 -23.22 -55.32
C LYS A 137 -101.34 -21.80 -54.86
N LYS A 138 -100.46 -21.64 -53.88
CA LYS A 138 -100.11 -20.34 -53.30
C LYS A 138 -99.15 -19.54 -54.19
N GLN A 139 -98.13 -20.18 -54.75
CA GLN A 139 -97.01 -19.49 -55.40
C GLN A 139 -96.49 -20.19 -56.67
N GLY A 140 -97.16 -21.24 -57.15
CA GLY A 140 -96.83 -21.95 -58.39
C GLY A 140 -95.79 -23.06 -58.24
N GLU A 141 -94.82 -22.89 -57.35
CA GLU A 141 -93.70 -23.81 -57.15
C GLU A 141 -93.06 -23.66 -55.76
N GLY A 142 -92.26 -24.62 -55.33
CA GLY A 142 -91.48 -24.47 -54.10
C GLY A 142 -90.86 -25.76 -53.59
N PHE A 143 -90.09 -25.61 -52.51
CA PHE A 143 -89.42 -26.71 -51.82
C PHE A 143 -90.26 -27.25 -50.67
N ILE A 144 -90.26 -28.56 -50.50
CA ILE A 144 -90.92 -29.27 -49.40
C ILE A 144 -89.89 -30.22 -48.77
N PRO A 145 -89.47 -30.00 -47.52
CA PRO A 145 -88.73 -30.99 -46.76
C PRO A 145 -89.70 -32.06 -46.23
N TYR A 146 -89.33 -33.32 -46.35
CA TYR A 146 -90.09 -34.47 -45.87
C TYR A 146 -89.20 -35.71 -45.82
N LYS A 147 -89.64 -36.78 -45.15
CA LYS A 147 -88.94 -38.06 -45.16
C LYS A 147 -89.52 -39.01 -46.19
N TRP A 148 -88.65 -39.60 -47.02
CA TRP A 148 -89.07 -40.59 -48.02
C TRP A 148 -88.05 -41.72 -48.16
N PRO A 149 -88.49 -42.97 -48.37
CA PRO A 149 -87.57 -44.06 -48.66
C PRO A 149 -86.82 -43.82 -49.97
N LYS A 150 -85.56 -44.27 -50.02
CA LYS A 150 -84.78 -44.39 -51.26
C LYS A 150 -85.36 -45.52 -52.14
N PRO A 151 -85.26 -45.43 -53.48
CA PRO A 151 -85.64 -46.56 -54.34
C PRO A 151 -84.95 -47.85 -53.90
N GLY A 152 -85.73 -48.91 -53.62
CA GLY A 152 -85.23 -50.21 -53.16
C GLY A 152 -84.91 -50.31 -51.66
N LYS A 153 -85.22 -49.30 -50.84
CA LYS A 153 -85.08 -49.32 -49.38
C LYS A 153 -86.40 -48.93 -48.71
N ASP A 154 -86.70 -49.52 -47.54
CA ASP A 154 -87.95 -49.23 -46.82
C ASP A 154 -87.81 -48.09 -45.78
N GLN A 155 -86.59 -47.82 -45.32
CA GLN A 155 -86.36 -46.81 -44.29
C GLN A 155 -86.39 -45.39 -44.90
N PRO A 156 -87.27 -44.50 -44.40
CA PRO A 156 -87.31 -43.11 -44.86
C PRO A 156 -86.08 -42.35 -44.38
N VAL A 157 -85.55 -41.49 -45.26
CA VAL A 157 -84.45 -40.55 -44.98
C VAL A 157 -84.90 -39.14 -45.35
N ASP A 158 -84.24 -38.13 -44.79
CA ASP A 158 -84.54 -36.73 -45.08
C ASP A 158 -84.37 -36.43 -46.57
N LYS A 159 -85.43 -35.87 -47.15
CA LYS A 159 -85.53 -35.56 -48.57
C LYS A 159 -86.10 -34.15 -48.73
N ILE A 160 -85.52 -33.40 -49.64
CA ILE A 160 -86.11 -32.13 -50.07
C ILE A 160 -86.63 -32.34 -51.48
N ALA A 161 -87.93 -32.16 -51.65
CA ALA A 161 -88.55 -32.06 -52.96
C ALA A 161 -88.59 -30.61 -53.42
N TYR A 162 -88.46 -30.41 -54.72
CA TYR A 162 -88.98 -29.23 -55.39
C TYR A 162 -90.14 -29.66 -56.27
N VAL A 163 -91.22 -28.88 -56.27
CA VAL A 163 -92.40 -29.15 -57.10
C VAL A 163 -92.79 -27.91 -57.88
N LYS A 164 -93.31 -28.12 -59.09
CA LYS A 164 -93.79 -27.05 -59.96
C LYS A 164 -95.14 -27.41 -60.57
N GLY A 165 -96.09 -26.50 -60.43
CA GLY A 165 -97.43 -26.64 -60.97
C GLY A 165 -97.49 -26.34 -62.46
N PHE A 166 -98.29 -27.12 -63.16
CA PHE A 166 -98.73 -26.87 -64.51
C PHE A 166 -100.27 -26.77 -64.53
N ALA A 167 -100.76 -25.55 -64.38
CA ALA A 167 -102.18 -25.28 -64.14
C ALA A 167 -103.11 -25.75 -65.26
N LYS A 168 -102.65 -25.85 -66.51
CA LYS A 168 -103.51 -26.25 -67.65
C LYS A 168 -104.00 -27.69 -67.55
N TRP A 169 -103.16 -28.59 -67.04
CA TRP A 169 -103.55 -29.97 -66.75
C TRP A 169 -103.79 -30.25 -65.26
N GLN A 170 -103.72 -29.21 -64.42
CA GLN A 170 -103.74 -29.35 -62.96
C GLN A 170 -102.72 -30.39 -62.49
N TRP A 171 -101.55 -30.44 -63.12
CA TRP A 171 -100.47 -31.36 -62.78
C TRP A 171 -99.41 -30.66 -61.95
N ILE A 172 -98.76 -31.40 -61.07
CA ILE A 172 -97.65 -30.98 -60.25
C ILE A 172 -96.54 -31.98 -60.51
N VAL A 173 -95.49 -31.54 -61.19
CA VAL A 173 -94.29 -32.36 -61.36
C VAL A 173 -93.36 -32.09 -60.20
N GLY A 174 -92.81 -33.15 -59.64
CA GLY A 174 -91.92 -33.09 -58.51
C GLY A 174 -90.72 -33.99 -58.68
N SER A 175 -89.62 -33.58 -58.08
CA SER A 175 -88.46 -34.42 -57.83
C SER A 175 -87.81 -34.02 -56.51
N GLY A 176 -86.95 -34.87 -55.95
CA GLY A 176 -86.25 -34.51 -54.72
C GLY A 176 -84.92 -35.23 -54.54
N VAL A 177 -84.07 -34.63 -53.72
CA VAL A 177 -82.74 -35.14 -53.35
C VAL A 177 -82.69 -35.49 -51.88
N TYR A 178 -81.95 -36.53 -51.57
CA TYR A 178 -81.75 -37.02 -50.20
C TYR A 178 -80.59 -36.26 -49.55
N ILE A 179 -80.79 -35.74 -48.34
CA ILE A 179 -79.82 -34.86 -47.65
C ILE A 179 -78.75 -35.69 -46.93
N ASP A 180 -79.01 -36.96 -46.65
CA ASP A 180 -78.07 -37.87 -45.98
C ASP A 180 -76.73 -38.03 -46.73
N THR A 181 -76.71 -37.80 -48.04
CA THR A 181 -75.47 -37.79 -48.84
C THR A 181 -74.60 -36.55 -48.61
N ILE A 182 -75.18 -35.44 -48.13
CA ILE A 182 -74.45 -34.22 -47.76
C ILE A 182 -73.63 -34.48 -46.50
N GLU A 183 -74.19 -35.20 -45.52
CA GLU A 183 -73.48 -35.52 -44.28
C GLU A 183 -72.21 -36.36 -44.55
N GLU A 184 -72.29 -37.33 -45.47
CA GLU A 184 -71.15 -38.14 -45.88
C GLU A 184 -70.06 -37.31 -46.58
N ALA A 185 -70.46 -36.45 -47.52
CA ALA A 185 -69.53 -35.55 -48.23
C ALA A 185 -68.86 -34.54 -47.28
N PHE A 186 -69.64 -33.98 -46.34
CA PHE A 186 -69.17 -33.04 -45.34
C PHE A 186 -68.26 -33.68 -44.29
N ALA A 187 -68.47 -34.95 -43.92
CA ALA A 187 -67.67 -35.64 -42.91
C ALA A 187 -66.18 -35.73 -43.30
N SER A 188 -65.87 -35.98 -44.58
CA SER A 188 -64.48 -36.04 -45.06
C SER A 188 -63.79 -34.68 -44.94
N LEU A 189 -64.47 -33.62 -45.37
CA LEU A 189 -63.98 -32.24 -45.26
C LEU A 189 -63.78 -31.82 -43.80
N ARG A 190 -64.78 -32.07 -42.95
CA ARG A 190 -64.72 -31.79 -41.50
C ARG A 190 -63.50 -32.44 -40.87
N ASN A 191 -63.26 -33.73 -41.15
CA ASN A 191 -62.13 -34.44 -40.60
C ASN A 191 -60.79 -33.87 -41.10
N HIS A 192 -60.68 -33.48 -42.37
CA HIS A 192 -59.47 -32.83 -42.90
C HIS A 192 -59.18 -31.48 -42.21
N VAL A 193 -60.20 -30.63 -42.03
CA VAL A 193 -60.07 -29.33 -41.35
C VAL A 193 -59.65 -29.52 -39.89
N ILE A 194 -60.29 -30.44 -39.16
CA ILE A 194 -59.97 -30.73 -37.76
C ILE A 194 -58.55 -31.27 -37.60
N ILE A 195 -58.16 -32.27 -38.41
CA ILE A 195 -56.80 -32.86 -38.34
C ILE A 195 -55.74 -31.80 -38.60
N THR A 196 -55.94 -30.96 -39.63
CA THR A 196 -55.00 -29.88 -39.98
C THR A 196 -54.89 -28.87 -38.83
N ALA A 197 -56.02 -28.46 -38.23
CA ALA A 197 -56.02 -27.55 -37.09
C ALA A 197 -55.27 -28.15 -35.87
N VAL A 198 -55.49 -29.42 -35.56
CA VAL A 198 -54.79 -30.12 -34.46
C VAL A 198 -53.29 -30.17 -34.69
N ILE A 199 -52.84 -30.48 -35.91
CA ILE A 199 -51.41 -30.52 -36.25
C ILE A 199 -50.77 -29.14 -36.07
N ILE A 200 -51.41 -28.07 -36.56
CA ILE A 200 -50.90 -26.70 -36.41
C ILE A 200 -50.80 -26.31 -34.94
N ILE A 201 -51.83 -26.62 -34.13
CA ILE A 201 -51.82 -26.32 -32.70
C ILE A 201 -50.67 -27.07 -32.01
N ALA A 202 -50.49 -28.36 -32.29
CA ALA A 202 -49.42 -29.16 -31.71
C ALA A 202 -48.03 -28.60 -32.07
N LEU A 203 -47.81 -28.22 -33.32
CA LEU A 203 -46.56 -27.60 -33.77
C LEU A 203 -46.29 -26.25 -33.09
N LEU A 204 -47.31 -25.39 -32.96
CA LEU A 204 -47.19 -24.09 -32.29
C LEU A 204 -46.89 -24.23 -30.80
N THR A 205 -47.52 -25.19 -30.11
CA THR A 205 -47.24 -25.46 -28.70
C THR A 205 -45.84 -26.02 -28.51
N ALA A 206 -45.41 -26.99 -29.35
CA ALA A 206 -44.07 -27.55 -29.29
C ALA A 206 -42.99 -26.48 -29.56
N LEU A 207 -43.15 -25.67 -30.60
CA LEU A 207 -42.22 -24.59 -30.91
C LEU A 207 -42.15 -23.53 -29.80
N SER A 208 -43.30 -23.15 -29.24
CA SER A 208 -43.35 -22.20 -28.12
C SER A 208 -42.66 -22.75 -26.88
N TYR A 209 -42.80 -24.05 -26.60
CA TYR A 209 -42.12 -24.70 -25.49
C TYR A 209 -40.60 -24.72 -25.69
N LEU A 210 -40.12 -25.05 -26.90
CA LEU A 210 -38.69 -25.05 -27.23
C LEU A 210 -38.06 -23.66 -27.08
N ILE A 211 -38.72 -22.62 -27.61
CA ILE A 211 -38.27 -21.22 -27.49
C ILE A 211 -38.32 -20.75 -26.03
N ALA A 212 -39.37 -21.10 -25.28
CA ALA A 212 -39.45 -20.76 -23.86
C ALA A 212 -38.27 -21.37 -23.11
N ASN A 213 -38.00 -22.66 -23.32
CA ASN A 213 -36.93 -23.37 -22.61
C ASN A 213 -35.52 -22.87 -22.98
N SER A 214 -35.28 -22.50 -24.24
CA SER A 214 -33.99 -21.94 -24.67
C SER A 214 -33.69 -20.57 -24.07
N ILE A 215 -34.72 -19.81 -23.67
CA ILE A 215 -34.56 -18.49 -23.04
C ILE A 215 -34.60 -18.58 -21.51
N LEU A 216 -35.55 -19.33 -20.94
CA LEU A 216 -35.79 -19.33 -19.49
C LEU A 216 -34.62 -19.91 -18.71
N ARG A 217 -34.06 -21.04 -19.17
CA ARG A 217 -33.04 -21.77 -18.40
C ARG A 217 -31.74 -20.97 -18.26
N PRO A 218 -31.12 -20.43 -19.33
CA PRO A 218 -29.88 -19.65 -19.17
C PRO A 218 -30.11 -18.33 -18.43
N THR A 219 -31.25 -17.68 -18.61
CA THR A 219 -31.55 -16.42 -17.92
C THR A 219 -31.81 -16.60 -16.42
N GLN A 220 -32.45 -17.71 -16.03
CA GLN A 220 -32.60 -18.08 -14.62
C GLN A 220 -31.25 -18.43 -13.98
N LEU A 221 -30.43 -19.24 -14.65
CA LEU A 221 -29.08 -19.55 -14.18
C LEU A 221 -28.24 -18.28 -13.99
N ALA A 222 -28.27 -17.35 -14.95
CA ALA A 222 -27.58 -16.07 -14.83
C ALA A 222 -28.09 -15.24 -13.65
N ALA A 223 -29.40 -15.23 -13.41
CA ALA A 223 -30.00 -14.53 -12.28
C ALA A 223 -29.64 -15.17 -10.93
N ASP A 224 -29.64 -16.50 -10.85
CA ASP A 224 -29.27 -17.25 -9.65
C ASP A 224 -27.78 -17.09 -9.32
N MET A 225 -26.91 -17.13 -10.33
CA MET A 225 -25.48 -16.85 -10.15
C MET A 225 -25.23 -15.41 -9.72
N MET A 226 -25.93 -14.43 -10.31
CA MET A 226 -25.84 -13.03 -9.87
C MET A 226 -26.36 -12.85 -8.44
N LYS A 227 -27.39 -13.62 -8.04
CA LYS A 227 -27.88 -13.66 -6.67
C LYS A 227 -26.84 -14.26 -5.73
N ASP A 228 -26.16 -15.34 -6.11
CA ASP A 228 -25.08 -15.91 -5.31
C ASP A 228 -23.91 -14.94 -5.13
N ILE A 229 -23.53 -14.22 -6.20
CA ILE A 229 -22.50 -13.16 -6.15
C ILE A 229 -22.86 -12.03 -5.19
N SER A 230 -24.15 -11.70 -5.06
CA SER A 230 -24.61 -10.53 -4.28
C SER A 230 -25.10 -10.85 -2.86
N GLN A 231 -25.61 -12.07 -2.62
CA GLN A 231 -26.25 -12.46 -1.35
C GLN A 231 -25.77 -13.80 -0.81
N GLY A 232 -25.09 -14.62 -1.64
CA GLY A 232 -24.66 -15.97 -1.31
C GLY A 232 -23.18 -16.06 -0.96
N GLU A 233 -22.52 -17.12 -1.44
CA GLU A 233 -21.10 -17.40 -1.15
C GLU A 233 -20.14 -16.73 -2.15
N GLY A 234 -20.65 -15.95 -3.11
CA GLY A 234 -19.80 -15.22 -4.02
C GLY A 234 -19.02 -16.12 -4.98
N ASP A 235 -19.61 -17.21 -5.49
CA ASP A 235 -18.90 -18.16 -6.35
C ASP A 235 -18.65 -17.60 -7.76
N LEU A 236 -17.46 -17.04 -7.94
CA LEU A 236 -17.00 -16.48 -9.22
C LEU A 236 -16.36 -17.54 -10.14
N THR A 237 -16.32 -18.81 -9.74
CA THR A 237 -15.73 -19.90 -10.53
C THR A 237 -16.72 -20.47 -11.56
N GLN A 238 -18.01 -20.28 -11.33
CA GLN A 238 -19.07 -20.80 -12.19
C GLN A 238 -19.18 -20.01 -13.50
N GLN A 239 -19.59 -20.71 -14.56
CA GLN A 239 -19.71 -20.17 -15.92
C GLN A 239 -21.06 -20.52 -16.54
N LEU A 240 -21.61 -19.58 -17.30
CA LEU A 240 -22.80 -19.80 -18.13
C LEU A 240 -22.40 -20.41 -19.48
N ASP A 241 -23.28 -21.24 -20.03
CA ASP A 241 -23.12 -21.78 -21.39
C ASP A 241 -23.16 -20.64 -22.41
N GLU A 242 -22.11 -20.55 -23.23
CA GLU A 242 -21.91 -19.53 -24.26
C GLU A 242 -22.18 -20.01 -25.69
N ASN A 243 -22.63 -21.27 -25.83
CA ASN A 243 -22.96 -21.88 -27.11
C ASN A 243 -24.20 -21.25 -27.73
N GLY A 244 -24.00 -20.42 -28.76
CA GLY A 244 -25.08 -19.85 -29.57
C GLY A 244 -24.79 -18.43 -30.07
N ASN A 245 -25.65 -17.97 -30.98
CA ASN A 245 -25.53 -16.69 -31.69
C ASN A 245 -26.64 -15.69 -31.34
N ASP A 246 -27.45 -16.00 -30.33
CA ASP A 246 -28.55 -15.14 -29.88
C ASP A 246 -28.14 -14.17 -28.75
N GLU A 247 -29.10 -13.33 -28.34
CA GLU A 247 -28.91 -12.36 -27.27
C GLU A 247 -28.65 -13.01 -25.91
N VAL A 248 -29.12 -14.23 -25.69
CA VAL A 248 -28.94 -14.98 -24.43
C VAL A 248 -27.51 -15.48 -24.33
N SER A 249 -26.98 -16.06 -25.40
CA SER A 249 -25.59 -16.52 -25.52
C SER A 249 -24.62 -15.34 -25.43
N ARG A 250 -24.99 -14.17 -25.99
CA ARG A 250 -24.22 -12.93 -25.82
C ARG A 250 -24.21 -12.44 -24.38
N LEU A 251 -25.32 -12.56 -23.65
CA LEU A 251 -25.37 -12.27 -22.21
C LEU A 251 -24.45 -13.21 -21.43
N SER A 252 -24.49 -14.52 -21.69
CA SER A 252 -23.58 -15.51 -21.07
C SER A 252 -22.11 -15.15 -21.27
N ARG A 253 -21.71 -14.82 -22.50
CA ARG A 253 -20.32 -14.40 -22.80
C ARG A 253 -19.89 -13.19 -21.97
N TYR A 254 -20.68 -12.13 -21.95
CA TYR A 254 -20.33 -10.93 -21.17
C TYR A 254 -20.39 -11.16 -19.67
N PHE A 255 -21.28 -12.00 -19.18
CA PHE A 255 -21.32 -12.41 -17.78
C PHE A 255 -20.02 -13.16 -17.41
N ASN A 256 -19.60 -14.14 -18.21
CA ASN A 256 -18.36 -14.89 -17.99
C ASN A 256 -17.12 -13.98 -18.05
N LEU A 257 -17.05 -13.02 -18.98
CA LEU A 257 -15.97 -12.02 -19.01
C LEU A 257 -15.97 -11.15 -17.75
N TYR A 258 -17.14 -10.74 -17.27
CA TYR A 258 -17.28 -9.94 -16.06
C TYR A 258 -16.81 -10.71 -14.82
N THR A 259 -17.25 -11.95 -14.62
CA THR A 259 -16.83 -12.78 -13.47
C THR A 259 -15.35 -13.10 -13.53
N ALA A 260 -14.80 -13.41 -14.71
CA ALA A 260 -13.36 -13.63 -14.89
C ALA A 260 -12.53 -12.40 -14.49
N LYS A 261 -12.92 -11.20 -14.97
CA LYS A 261 -12.22 -9.95 -14.64
C LYS A 261 -12.35 -9.57 -13.17
N MET A 262 -13.52 -9.80 -12.57
CA MET A 262 -13.74 -9.58 -11.13
C MET A 262 -12.85 -10.51 -10.30
N ARG A 263 -12.81 -11.79 -10.65
CA ARG A 263 -11.98 -12.81 -9.99
C ARG A 263 -10.50 -12.47 -10.04
N GLU A 264 -9.98 -12.09 -11.20
CA GLU A 264 -8.58 -11.64 -11.35
C GLU A 264 -8.29 -10.40 -10.51
N SER A 265 -9.21 -9.42 -10.52
CA SER A 265 -9.07 -8.20 -9.71
C SER A 265 -9.04 -8.50 -8.21
N LEU A 266 -9.92 -9.40 -7.72
CA LEU A 266 -9.94 -9.83 -6.33
C LEU A 266 -8.68 -10.61 -5.95
N LYS A 267 -8.14 -11.46 -6.84
CA LYS A 267 -6.84 -12.12 -6.63
C LYS A 267 -5.70 -11.12 -6.48
N HIS A 268 -5.66 -10.06 -7.30
CA HIS A 268 -4.69 -8.98 -7.14
C HIS A 268 -4.85 -8.23 -5.81
N VAL A 269 -6.09 -7.96 -5.38
CA VAL A 269 -6.35 -7.32 -4.08
C VAL A 269 -5.88 -8.20 -2.91
N ALA A 270 -6.18 -9.51 -2.93
CA ALA A 270 -5.70 -10.45 -1.92
C ALA A 270 -4.17 -10.50 -1.86
N HIS A 271 -3.51 -10.59 -3.02
CA HIS A 271 -2.05 -10.59 -3.08
C HIS A 271 -1.46 -9.28 -2.52
N ASN A 272 -1.98 -8.13 -2.92
CA ASN A 272 -1.51 -6.83 -2.44
C ASN A 272 -1.77 -6.66 -0.94
N ALA A 273 -2.91 -7.11 -0.42
CA ALA A 273 -3.18 -7.13 1.02
C ALA A 273 -2.10 -7.93 1.76
N GLN A 274 -1.79 -9.15 1.30
CA GLN A 274 -0.73 -9.96 1.91
C GLN A 274 0.64 -9.26 1.90
N GLN A 275 0.99 -8.58 0.80
CA GLN A 275 2.23 -7.78 0.73
C GLN A 275 2.22 -6.62 1.73
N VAL A 276 1.12 -5.88 1.84
CA VAL A 276 0.97 -4.80 2.84
C VAL A 276 1.11 -5.34 4.25
N ASN A 277 0.54 -6.52 4.56
CA ASN A 277 0.68 -7.14 5.87
C ASN A 277 2.14 -7.48 6.17
N GLN A 278 2.86 -8.05 5.19
CA GLN A 278 4.28 -8.35 5.35
C GLN A 278 5.12 -7.08 5.56
N TYR A 279 4.85 -6.01 4.80
CA TYR A 279 5.55 -4.73 4.99
C TYR A 279 5.26 -4.12 6.34
N ALA A 280 4.01 -4.21 6.83
CA ALA A 280 3.67 -3.78 8.17
C ALA A 280 4.48 -4.55 9.23
N HIS A 281 4.57 -5.88 9.14
CA HIS A 281 5.45 -6.68 10.03
C HIS A 281 6.91 -6.21 9.99
N ASN A 282 7.47 -5.98 8.80
CA ASN A 282 8.84 -5.50 8.68
C ASN A 282 9.04 -4.11 9.33
N VAL A 283 8.07 -3.20 9.21
CA VAL A 283 8.11 -1.88 9.86
C VAL A 283 7.98 -1.97 11.37
N ASP A 284 7.17 -2.91 11.88
CA ASP A 284 7.03 -3.16 13.33
C ASP A 284 8.33 -3.68 13.94
N ASP A 285 8.96 -4.66 13.30
CA ASP A 285 10.23 -5.22 13.76
C ASP A 285 11.40 -4.22 13.64
N ALA A 286 11.41 -3.43 12.56
CA ALA A 286 12.34 -2.31 12.43
C ALA A 286 12.13 -1.28 13.54
N SER A 287 10.88 -0.94 13.86
CA SER A 287 10.55 -0.01 14.95
C SER A 287 11.03 -0.53 16.31
N LYS A 288 10.81 -1.81 16.63
CA LYS A 288 11.32 -2.42 17.88
C LYS A 288 12.84 -2.39 17.97
N THR A 289 13.52 -2.69 16.88
CA THR A 289 14.99 -2.58 16.81
C THR A 289 15.44 -1.14 17.04
N ASN A 290 14.75 -0.19 16.40
CA ASN A 290 15.07 1.24 16.52
C ASN A 290 14.86 1.77 17.96
N LEU A 291 13.83 1.29 18.67
CA LEU A 291 13.65 1.59 20.10
C LEU A 291 14.87 1.18 20.93
N SER A 292 15.43 -0.01 20.71
CA SER A 292 16.64 -0.44 21.43
C SER A 292 17.86 0.42 21.13
N PHE A 293 17.99 0.91 19.89
CA PHE A 293 19.06 1.85 19.53
C PHE A 293 18.87 3.23 20.18
N ILE A 294 17.63 3.69 20.29
CA ILE A 294 17.30 4.95 20.98
C ILE A 294 17.65 4.86 22.47
N GLU A 295 17.36 3.74 23.12
CA GLU A 295 17.76 3.50 24.52
C GLU A 295 19.29 3.52 24.68
N LEU A 296 20.01 2.77 23.84
CA LEU A 296 21.47 2.76 23.84
C LEU A 296 22.08 4.15 23.58
N GLN A 297 21.48 4.90 22.67
CA GLN A 297 21.92 6.25 22.33
C GLN A 297 21.69 7.21 23.51
N ASN A 298 20.58 7.09 24.22
CA ASN A 298 20.30 7.89 25.40
C ASN A 298 21.29 7.61 26.55
N ASP A 299 21.58 6.33 26.79
CA ASP A 299 22.60 5.91 27.77
C ASP A 299 23.98 6.44 27.40
N SER A 300 24.36 6.32 26.12
CA SER A 300 25.64 6.83 25.61
C SER A 300 25.72 8.35 25.75
N SER A 301 24.65 9.07 25.42
CA SER A 301 24.57 10.54 25.56
C SER A 301 24.76 10.97 27.02
N THR A 302 24.13 10.26 27.95
CA THR A 302 24.27 10.49 29.39
C THR A 302 25.71 10.27 29.85
N GLN A 303 26.36 9.19 29.39
CA GLN A 303 27.76 8.92 29.73
C GLN A 303 28.71 10.00 29.19
N VAL A 304 28.50 10.46 27.96
CA VAL A 304 29.30 11.57 27.40
C VAL A 304 29.06 12.84 28.20
N ALA A 305 27.83 13.14 28.61
CA ALA A 305 27.52 14.30 29.45
C ALA A 305 28.30 14.26 30.77
N THR A 306 28.30 13.13 31.46
CA THR A 306 29.08 12.94 32.69
C THR A 306 30.58 13.09 32.45
N ALA A 307 31.11 12.51 31.35
CA ALA A 307 32.52 12.65 31.00
C ALA A 307 32.90 14.10 30.70
N MET A 308 32.01 14.87 30.08
CA MET A 308 32.21 16.30 29.81
C MET A 308 32.21 17.14 31.09
N GLU A 309 31.31 16.85 32.03
CA GLU A 309 31.30 17.51 33.34
C GLU A 309 32.62 17.27 34.09
N GLN A 310 33.12 16.01 34.07
CA GLN A 310 34.44 15.67 34.62
C GLN A 310 35.58 16.39 33.88
N MET A 311 35.50 16.51 32.56
CA MET A 311 36.50 17.22 31.76
C MET A 311 36.55 18.70 32.12
N THR A 312 35.40 19.36 32.29
CA THR A 312 35.33 20.78 32.71
C THR A 312 35.96 20.98 34.08
N HIS A 313 35.73 20.06 35.03
CA HIS A 313 36.42 20.08 36.32
C HIS A 313 37.95 19.95 36.18
N GLN A 314 38.43 19.03 35.35
CA GLN A 314 39.87 18.86 35.11
C GLN A 314 40.50 20.08 34.44
N ILE A 315 39.80 20.71 33.49
CA ILE A 315 40.24 21.95 32.84
C ILE A 315 40.41 23.05 33.89
N HIS A 316 39.47 23.17 34.84
CA HIS A 316 39.56 24.11 35.95
C HIS A 316 40.79 23.83 36.84
N ASP A 317 41.01 22.58 37.22
CA ASP A 317 42.18 22.17 38.03
C ASP A 317 43.49 22.49 37.30
N VAL A 318 43.59 22.22 36.00
CA VAL A 318 44.78 22.54 35.19
C VAL A 318 45.02 24.04 35.13
N SER A 319 43.96 24.84 34.97
CA SER A 319 44.05 26.30 34.96
C SER A 319 44.58 26.83 36.30
N GLN A 320 44.03 26.34 37.41
CA GLN A 320 44.46 26.72 38.76
C GLN A 320 45.91 26.30 39.03
N ASN A 321 46.32 25.11 38.58
CA ASN A 321 47.70 24.64 38.70
C ASN A 321 48.67 25.50 37.88
N ALA A 322 48.28 25.95 36.68
CA ALA A 322 49.09 26.84 35.86
C ALA A 322 49.28 28.22 36.52
N GLU A 323 48.23 28.76 37.13
CA GLU A 323 48.27 30.02 37.89
C GLU A 323 49.19 29.90 39.12
N GLN A 324 49.08 28.81 39.88
CA GLN A 324 49.96 28.53 41.03
C GLN A 324 51.41 28.38 40.60
N ALA A 325 51.68 27.69 39.48
CA ALA A 325 53.01 27.54 38.93
C ALA A 325 53.59 28.89 38.45
N GLU A 326 52.76 29.79 37.91
CA GLU A 326 53.19 31.15 37.55
C GLU A 326 53.57 31.95 38.80
N HIS A 327 52.77 31.87 39.86
CA HIS A 327 53.08 32.52 41.14
C HIS A 327 54.42 32.02 41.71
N ALA A 328 54.63 30.71 41.75
CA ALA A 328 55.88 30.10 42.22
C ALA A 328 57.08 30.49 41.35
N ALA A 329 56.90 30.58 40.03
CA ALA A 329 57.92 31.08 39.11
C ALA A 329 58.27 32.55 39.40
N ASN A 330 57.29 33.42 39.61
CA ASN A 330 57.53 34.83 39.95
C ASN A 330 58.29 34.96 41.30
N GLU A 331 57.95 34.17 42.31
CA GLU A 331 58.70 34.13 43.59
C GLU A 331 60.14 33.64 43.40
N ALA A 332 60.34 32.57 42.62
CA ALA A 332 61.67 32.07 42.30
C ALA A 332 62.53 33.11 41.56
N SER A 333 61.95 33.84 40.61
CA SER A 333 62.61 34.94 39.92
C SER A 333 63.03 36.04 40.90
N HIS A 334 62.15 36.42 41.82
CA HIS A 334 62.45 37.45 42.81
C HIS A 334 63.57 37.01 43.77
N ASN A 335 63.54 35.75 44.22
CA ASN A 335 64.60 35.18 45.06
C ASN A 335 65.94 35.09 44.33
N ALA A 336 65.96 34.74 43.04
CA ALA A 336 67.18 34.70 42.24
C ALA A 336 67.79 36.11 42.08
N GLU A 337 66.96 37.12 41.80
CA GLU A 337 67.41 38.51 41.69
C GLU A 337 67.93 39.04 43.04
N ASN A 338 67.22 38.77 44.14
CA ASN A 338 67.71 39.10 45.49
C ASN A 338 69.05 38.40 45.78
N GLY A 339 69.18 37.12 45.37
CA GLY A 339 70.42 36.36 45.47
C GLY A 339 71.58 37.03 44.73
N LYS A 340 71.36 37.47 43.48
CA LYS A 340 72.35 38.21 42.69
C LYS A 340 72.77 39.51 43.36
N GLN A 341 71.83 40.26 43.92
CA GLN A 341 72.13 41.49 44.64
C GLN A 341 73.00 41.25 45.88
N VAL A 342 72.71 40.20 46.66
CA VAL A 342 73.54 39.82 47.81
C VAL A 342 74.93 39.42 47.34
N LEU A 343 75.02 38.61 46.28
CA LEU A 343 76.29 38.14 45.73
C LEU A 343 77.17 39.29 45.21
N ASN A 344 76.58 40.27 44.51
CA ASN A 344 77.28 41.48 44.07
C ASN A 344 77.82 42.28 45.26
N LYS A 345 77.05 42.43 46.34
CA LYS A 345 77.54 43.06 47.58
C LYS A 345 78.70 42.27 48.19
N THR A 346 78.65 40.94 48.16
CA THR A 346 79.73 40.07 48.63
C THR A 346 81.00 40.24 47.80
N ILE A 347 80.90 40.31 46.47
CA ILE A 347 82.04 40.57 45.58
C ILE A 347 82.68 41.91 45.93
N THR A 348 81.90 43.00 46.03
CA THR A 348 82.43 44.32 46.41
C THR A 348 83.08 44.33 47.80
N ALA A 349 82.53 43.57 48.76
CA ALA A 349 83.11 43.45 50.09
C ALA A 349 84.46 42.70 50.05
N ILE A 350 84.60 41.67 49.21
CA ILE A 350 85.86 40.92 49.04
C ILE A 350 86.90 41.74 48.27
N GLU A 351 86.49 42.54 47.28
CA GLU A 351 87.40 43.48 46.61
C GLU A 351 87.97 44.50 47.61
N THR A 352 87.12 45.02 48.50
CA THR A 352 87.55 45.91 49.59
C THR A 352 88.47 45.19 50.57
N LEU A 353 88.17 43.94 50.92
CA LEU A 353 89.03 43.12 51.77
C LEU A 353 90.40 42.87 51.12
N SER A 354 90.43 42.59 49.81
CA SER A 354 91.65 42.37 49.04
C SER A 354 92.54 43.62 49.07
N HIS A 355 91.94 44.81 48.94
CA HIS A 355 92.67 46.07 49.10
C HIS A 355 93.25 46.27 50.51
N ASN A 356 92.46 45.95 51.55
CA ASN A 356 92.94 46.02 52.93
C ASN A 356 94.08 45.02 53.20
N ILE A 357 94.00 43.80 52.66
CA ILE A 357 95.05 42.78 52.74
C ILE A 357 96.34 43.28 52.07
N GLU A 358 96.24 43.94 50.91
CA GLU A 358 97.38 44.54 50.22
C GLU A 358 98.06 45.63 51.07
N GLN A 359 97.27 46.49 51.72
CA GLN A 359 97.80 47.50 52.65
C GLN A 359 98.49 46.87 53.87
N VAL A 360 97.89 45.83 54.46
CA VAL A 360 98.50 45.09 55.58
C VAL A 360 99.80 44.42 55.13
N SER A 361 99.81 43.80 53.95
CA SER A 361 100.99 43.18 53.32
C SER A 361 102.16 44.15 53.27
N GLN A 362 101.92 45.35 52.74
CA GLN A 362 102.93 46.40 52.64
C GLN A 362 103.44 46.81 54.03
N ALA A 363 102.55 47.05 54.99
CA ALA A 363 102.94 47.44 56.35
C ALA A 363 103.77 46.35 57.07
N THR A 364 103.43 45.06 56.89
CA THR A 364 104.22 43.95 57.43
C THR A 364 105.56 43.77 56.73
N ALA A 365 105.63 44.01 55.42
CA ALA A 365 106.88 43.97 54.66
C ALA A 365 107.82 45.09 55.13
N ASP A 366 107.29 46.30 55.33
CA ASP A 366 108.04 47.44 55.86
C ASP A 366 108.54 47.15 57.29
N LEU A 367 107.70 46.57 58.15
CA LEU A 367 108.08 46.15 59.51
C LEU A 367 109.17 45.07 59.50
N ALA A 368 109.10 44.10 58.59
CA ALA A 368 110.11 43.06 58.44
C ALA A 368 111.45 43.65 58.00
N ALA A 369 111.43 44.59 57.04
CA ALA A 369 112.61 45.31 56.58
C ALA A 369 113.24 46.15 57.71
N GLU A 370 112.44 46.90 58.45
CA GLU A 370 112.93 47.74 59.55
C GLU A 370 113.46 46.91 60.72
N SER A 371 112.83 45.77 61.01
CA SER A 371 113.35 44.81 62.01
C SER A 371 114.70 44.23 61.59
N ASN A 372 114.93 44.03 60.29
CA ASN A 372 116.23 43.60 59.76
C ASN A 372 117.29 44.70 59.89
N ASN A 373 116.93 45.96 59.61
CA ASN A 373 117.80 47.12 59.84
C ASN A 373 118.21 47.22 61.32
N ILE A 374 117.26 47.10 62.25
CA ILE A 374 117.57 47.13 63.70
C ILE A 374 118.50 45.98 64.08
N GLY A 375 118.28 44.77 63.56
CA GLY A 375 119.18 43.63 63.75
C GLY A 375 120.62 43.95 63.34
N SER A 376 120.81 44.55 62.17
CA SER A 376 122.16 44.95 61.69
C SER A 376 122.82 46.01 62.58
N VAL A 377 122.05 46.94 63.15
CA VAL A 377 122.55 47.95 64.09
C VAL A 377 122.96 47.30 65.42
N LEU A 378 122.19 46.34 65.91
CA LEU A 378 122.50 45.60 67.14
C LEU A 378 123.78 44.78 67.01
N ASP A 379 124.04 44.16 65.86
CA ASP A 379 125.30 43.47 65.58
C ASP A 379 126.52 44.43 65.68
N VAL A 380 126.37 45.67 65.19
CA VAL A 380 127.40 46.71 65.34
C VAL A 380 127.57 47.12 66.81
N ILE A 381 126.49 47.32 67.56
CA ILE A 381 126.56 47.69 68.99
C ILE A 381 127.20 46.57 69.80
N ARG A 382 126.85 45.31 69.52
CA ARG A 382 127.46 44.13 70.14
C ARG A 382 128.96 44.09 69.86
N SER A 383 129.37 44.30 68.61
CA SER A 383 130.78 44.38 68.21
C SER A 383 131.51 45.50 68.97
N ILE A 384 130.90 46.68 69.11
CA ILE A 384 131.46 47.79 69.91
C ILE A 384 131.55 47.42 71.39
N ALA A 385 130.55 46.76 71.96
CA ALA A 385 130.55 46.32 73.36
C ALA A 385 131.65 45.28 73.62
N GLU A 386 131.84 44.31 72.72
CA GLU A 386 132.92 43.33 72.79
C GLU A 386 134.31 43.99 72.66
N GLN A 387 134.47 44.92 71.71
CA GLN A 387 135.70 45.71 71.56
C GLN A 387 135.98 46.56 72.82
N THR A 388 134.95 47.20 73.39
CA THR A 388 135.06 48.02 74.60
C THR A 388 135.42 47.15 75.81
N ASN A 389 134.86 45.95 75.92
CA ASN A 389 135.19 44.97 76.96
C ASN A 389 136.65 44.50 76.85
N LEU A 390 137.16 44.26 75.63
CA LEU A 390 138.56 43.94 75.37
C LEU A 390 139.52 45.11 75.67
N LEU A 391 139.17 46.33 75.27
CA LEU A 391 139.93 47.54 75.58
C LEU A 391 139.99 47.79 77.10
N ALA A 392 138.86 47.62 77.78
CA ALA A 392 138.76 47.77 79.23
C ALA A 392 139.57 46.68 79.97
N LEU A 393 139.56 45.45 79.48
CA LEU A 393 140.39 44.37 80.01
C LEU A 393 141.89 44.70 79.86
N ASN A 394 142.32 45.18 78.69
CA ASN A 394 143.70 45.61 78.46
C ASN A 394 144.09 46.78 79.38
N ALA A 395 143.19 47.75 79.57
CA ALA A 395 143.41 48.86 80.50
C ALA A 395 143.49 48.41 81.97
N ALA A 396 142.65 47.44 82.38
CA ALA A 396 142.68 46.86 83.72
C ALA A 396 143.98 46.07 83.98
N ILE A 397 144.46 45.34 82.98
CA ILE A 397 145.76 44.63 83.03
C ILE A 397 146.90 45.64 83.20
N GLU A 398 146.93 46.72 82.41
CA GLU A 398 148.01 47.71 82.49
C GLU A 398 147.93 48.55 83.78
N ALA A 399 146.73 48.82 84.29
CA ALA A 399 146.52 49.46 85.60
C ALA A 399 146.99 48.59 86.77
N ALA A 400 146.78 47.27 86.71
CA ALA A 400 147.32 46.32 87.69
C ALA A 400 148.86 46.26 87.64
N ARG A 401 149.45 46.46 86.46
CA ARG A 401 150.90 46.51 86.22
C ARG A 401 151.58 47.74 86.82
N ALA A 402 150.86 48.86 86.95
CA ALA A 402 151.33 50.12 87.52
C ALA A 402 151.31 50.18 89.07
N GLY A 403 150.86 49.12 89.76
CA GLY A 403 150.86 49.03 91.22
C GLY A 403 149.97 50.08 91.92
N GLU A 404 150.41 50.63 93.06
CA GLU A 404 149.63 51.58 93.89
C GLU A 404 149.22 52.87 93.14
N GLN A 405 149.97 53.30 92.11
CA GLN A 405 149.64 54.48 91.28
C GLN A 405 148.49 54.21 90.29
N GLY A 406 148.21 52.94 89.98
CA GLY A 406 147.20 52.52 89.00
C GLY A 406 145.81 52.23 89.58
N ARG A 407 145.63 52.27 90.91
CA ARG A 407 144.36 51.86 91.57
C ARG A 407 143.14 52.62 91.08
N GLY A 408 143.25 53.94 90.88
CA GLY A 408 142.14 54.74 90.34
C GLY A 408 141.76 54.36 88.91
N PHE A 409 142.75 54.06 88.06
CA PHE A 409 142.53 53.62 86.68
C PHE A 409 141.99 52.18 86.61
N ALA A 410 142.43 51.28 87.50
CA ALA A 410 141.94 49.91 87.56
C ALA A 410 140.43 49.87 87.88
N VAL A 411 139.96 50.70 88.82
CA VAL A 411 138.53 50.81 89.16
C VAL A 411 137.71 51.30 87.96
N VAL A 412 138.19 52.33 87.26
CA VAL A 412 137.49 52.83 86.06
C VAL A 412 137.48 51.78 84.94
N ALA A 413 138.59 51.07 84.73
CA ALA A 413 138.67 50.03 83.70
C ALA A 413 137.73 48.85 84.01
N ASP A 414 137.62 48.40 85.26
CA ASP A 414 136.67 47.34 85.64
C ASP A 414 135.21 47.81 85.57
N GLU A 415 134.93 49.09 85.85
CA GLU A 415 133.59 49.68 85.68
C GLU A 415 133.22 49.76 84.18
N VAL A 416 134.15 50.16 83.30
CA VAL A 416 133.94 50.16 81.84
C VAL A 416 133.76 48.73 81.32
N ARG A 417 134.52 47.77 81.83
CA ARG A 417 134.38 46.34 81.48
C ARG A 417 133.01 45.80 81.89
N THR A 418 132.57 46.12 83.10
CA THR A 418 131.25 45.75 83.62
C THR A 418 130.14 46.40 82.79
N LEU A 419 130.29 47.67 82.43
CA LEU A 419 129.34 48.38 81.56
C LEU A 419 129.29 47.76 80.16
N ALA A 420 130.43 47.45 79.56
CA ALA A 420 130.51 46.81 78.24
C ALA A 420 129.89 45.40 78.24
N SER A 421 130.13 44.60 79.28
CA SER A 421 129.48 43.29 79.47
C SER A 421 127.96 43.42 79.63
N ARG A 422 127.50 44.44 80.37
CA ARG A 422 126.08 44.73 80.56
C ARG A 422 125.42 45.22 79.27
N THR A 423 126.10 46.05 78.48
CA THR A 423 125.68 46.46 77.13
C THR A 423 125.57 45.26 76.21
N GLY A 424 126.58 44.37 76.19
CA GLY A 424 126.58 43.13 75.41
C GLY A 424 125.38 42.23 75.73
N LYS A 425 125.12 41.99 77.03
CA LYS A 425 123.96 41.22 77.49
C LYS A 425 122.63 41.86 77.09
N SER A 426 122.50 43.18 77.22
CA SER A 426 121.28 43.90 76.77
C SER A 426 121.12 43.84 75.25
N THR A 427 122.20 43.93 74.46
CA THR A 427 122.12 43.72 73.00
C THR A 427 121.69 42.29 72.64
N ASP A 428 122.14 41.26 73.36
CA ASP A 428 121.67 39.88 73.14
C ASP A 428 120.18 39.72 73.46
N GLU A 429 119.70 40.33 74.54
CA GLU A 429 118.28 40.36 74.90
C GLU A 429 117.44 41.09 73.83
N ILE A 430 117.90 42.22 73.30
CA ILE A 430 117.21 42.93 72.21
C ILE A 430 117.30 42.13 70.90
N GLN A 431 118.42 41.51 70.58
CA GLN A 431 118.57 40.65 69.40
C GLN A 431 117.57 39.49 69.42
N ALA A 432 117.38 38.86 70.58
CA ALA A 432 116.37 37.82 70.76
C ALA A 432 114.94 38.36 70.57
N MET A 433 114.65 39.60 71.00
CA MET A 433 113.36 40.26 70.74
C MET A 433 113.17 40.58 69.25
N ILE A 434 114.21 41.07 68.57
CA ILE A 434 114.17 41.37 67.13
C ILE A 434 114.02 40.10 66.30
N SER A 435 114.71 39.01 66.65
CA SER A 435 114.54 37.72 65.98
C SER A 435 113.11 37.17 66.12
N LYS A 436 112.48 37.35 67.29
CA LYS A 436 111.05 37.06 67.47
C LYS A 436 110.15 37.96 66.62
N LEU A 437 110.45 39.26 66.53
CA LEU A 437 109.73 40.21 65.68
C LEU A 437 109.84 39.85 64.19
N GLN A 438 111.04 39.50 63.71
CA GLN A 438 111.28 39.05 62.33
C GLN A 438 110.50 37.77 62.01
N THR A 439 110.54 36.78 62.92
CA THR A 439 109.77 35.54 62.76
C THR A 439 108.26 35.82 62.76
N GLY A 440 107.78 36.70 63.64
CA GLY A 440 106.38 37.11 63.69
C GLY A 440 105.94 37.90 62.45
N ALA A 441 106.79 38.78 61.92
CA ALA A 441 106.53 39.54 60.70
C ALA A 441 106.47 38.62 59.48
N GLN A 442 107.39 37.65 59.37
CA GLN A 442 107.36 36.65 58.29
C GLN A 442 106.09 35.80 58.36
N ALA A 443 105.70 35.32 59.54
CA ALA A 443 104.45 34.58 59.72
C ALA A 443 103.21 35.42 59.33
N ALA A 444 103.24 36.73 59.59
CA ALA A 444 102.19 37.64 59.16
C ALA A 444 102.14 37.81 57.63
N VAL A 445 103.29 37.94 56.96
CA VAL A 445 103.39 37.99 55.49
C VAL A 445 102.81 36.71 54.86
N ASP A 446 103.17 35.53 55.39
CA ASP A 446 102.66 34.25 54.90
C ASP A 446 101.13 34.15 55.07
N ALA A 447 100.59 34.59 56.22
CA ALA A 447 99.16 34.61 56.49
C ALA A 447 98.39 35.59 55.58
N VAL A 448 98.98 36.75 55.27
CA VAL A 448 98.44 37.73 54.35
C VAL A 448 98.41 37.19 52.93
N SER A 449 99.48 36.55 52.46
CA SER A 449 99.53 35.90 51.14
C SER A 449 98.46 34.81 50.99
N ALA A 450 98.31 33.96 52.01
CA ALA A 450 97.24 32.96 52.04
C ALA A 450 95.83 33.59 52.02
N SER A 451 95.63 34.68 52.76
CA SER A 451 94.35 35.42 52.78
C SER A 451 94.03 36.08 51.43
N GLN A 452 95.05 36.52 50.70
CA GLN A 452 94.89 37.09 49.37
C GLN A 452 94.47 36.03 48.34
N GLN A 453 95.10 34.86 48.38
CA GLN A 453 94.69 33.72 47.54
C GLN A 453 93.24 33.31 47.83
N LEU A 454 92.88 33.16 49.11
CA LEU A 454 91.52 32.79 49.51
C LEU A 454 90.48 33.83 49.05
N SER A 455 90.82 35.13 49.13
CA SER A 455 89.94 36.20 48.64
C SER A 455 89.71 36.09 47.12
N SER A 456 90.77 35.85 46.34
CA SER A 456 90.68 35.63 44.89
C SER A 456 89.79 34.42 44.54
N ASP A 457 90.00 33.29 45.23
CA ASP A 457 89.20 32.08 45.02
C ASP A 457 87.71 32.31 45.36
N THR A 458 87.44 33.10 46.39
CA THR A 458 86.07 33.44 46.79
C THR A 458 85.37 34.32 45.73
N VAL A 459 86.10 35.24 45.08
CA VAL A 459 85.55 36.03 43.95
C VAL A 459 85.20 35.12 42.77
N LEU A 460 86.04 34.15 42.43
CA LEU A 460 85.76 33.19 41.36
C LEU A 460 84.50 32.36 41.67
N GLN A 461 84.40 31.81 42.89
CA GLN A 461 83.20 31.06 43.31
C GLN A 461 81.93 31.92 43.32
N ALA A 462 82.02 33.19 43.74
CA ALA A 462 80.92 34.12 43.64
C ALA A 462 80.52 34.37 42.17
N GLY A 463 81.48 34.46 41.24
CA GLY A 463 81.19 34.56 39.81
C GLY A 463 80.43 33.34 39.25
N GLU A 464 80.81 32.13 39.65
CA GLU A 464 80.13 30.89 39.26
C GLU A 464 78.69 30.83 39.82
N ALA A 465 78.51 31.23 41.07
CA ALA A 465 77.18 31.34 41.67
C ALA A 465 76.31 32.40 40.98
N ASN A 466 76.87 33.54 40.56
CA ASN A 466 76.15 34.56 39.78
C ASN A 466 75.67 34.02 38.43
N THR A 467 76.52 33.24 37.77
CA THR A 467 76.18 32.58 36.49
C THR A 467 75.04 31.59 36.68
N SER A 468 75.08 30.80 37.75
CA SER A 468 74.01 29.85 38.11
C SER A 468 72.68 30.55 38.39
N LEU A 469 72.69 31.67 39.10
CA LEU A 469 71.48 32.47 39.35
C LEU A 469 70.90 33.09 38.07
N THR A 470 71.77 33.53 37.15
CA THR A 470 71.34 34.04 35.84
C THR A 470 70.67 32.93 35.01
N GLU A 471 71.18 31.70 35.07
CA GLU A 471 70.56 30.56 34.40
C GLU A 471 69.22 30.17 35.04
N ILE A 472 69.09 30.29 36.37
CA ILE A 472 67.81 30.11 37.07
C ILE A 472 66.78 31.13 36.58
N GLU A 473 67.13 32.42 36.48
CA GLU A 473 66.22 33.46 35.94
C GLU A 473 65.75 33.12 34.52
N ARG A 474 66.66 32.64 33.66
CA ARG A 474 66.32 32.21 32.30
C ARG A 474 65.32 31.06 32.29
N LEU A 475 65.55 30.03 33.10
CA LEU A 475 64.65 28.86 33.21
C LEU A 475 63.29 29.24 33.78
N VAL A 476 63.26 30.12 34.79
CA VAL A 476 62.02 30.64 35.39
C VAL A 476 61.19 31.43 34.37
N SER A 477 61.84 32.23 33.50
CA SER A 477 61.14 32.92 32.40
C SER A 477 60.49 31.93 31.42
N VAL A 478 61.15 30.82 31.10
CA VAL A 478 60.57 29.77 30.25
C VAL A 478 59.35 29.13 30.91
N ILE A 479 59.39 28.88 32.23
CA ILE A 479 58.24 28.35 32.98
C ILE A 479 57.05 29.32 32.91
N LYS A 480 57.30 30.62 33.05
CA LYS A 480 56.25 31.65 32.94
C LYS A 480 55.58 31.64 31.56
N ASP A 481 56.38 31.55 30.50
CA ASP A 481 55.85 31.47 29.12
C ASP A 481 55.04 30.18 28.90
N MET A 482 55.50 29.05 29.45
CA MET A 482 54.76 27.79 29.41
C MET A 482 53.40 27.88 30.12
N ASN A 483 53.35 28.47 31.32
CA ASN A 483 52.08 28.63 32.03
C ASN A 483 51.10 29.54 31.28
N SER A 484 51.59 30.60 30.63
CA SER A 484 50.78 31.43 29.75
C SER A 484 50.21 30.66 28.55
N GLN A 485 50.96 29.71 27.99
CA GLN A 485 50.47 28.82 26.93
C GLN A 485 49.43 27.83 27.47
N ILE A 486 49.65 27.27 28.66
CA ILE A 486 48.69 26.36 29.31
C ILE A 486 47.37 27.09 29.55
N ALA A 487 47.39 28.32 30.07
CA ALA A 487 46.19 29.13 30.30
C ALA A 487 45.36 29.36 29.02
N ARG A 488 46.01 29.68 27.91
CA ARG A 488 45.32 29.81 26.60
C ARG A 488 44.74 28.47 26.13
N ALA A 489 45.47 27.37 26.34
CA ALA A 489 44.99 26.04 25.98
C ALA A 489 43.76 25.63 26.81
N THR A 490 43.74 25.91 28.12
CA THR A 490 42.58 25.65 28.98
C THR A 490 41.37 26.52 28.62
N GLU A 491 41.55 27.79 28.22
CA GLU A 491 40.45 28.62 27.69
C GLU A 491 39.84 28.00 26.42
N GLN A 492 40.68 27.52 25.49
CA GLN A 492 40.22 26.84 24.28
C GLN A 492 39.51 25.52 24.59
N GLN A 493 40.05 24.73 25.51
CA GLN A 493 39.43 23.49 25.96
C GLN A 493 38.07 23.74 26.64
N THR A 494 37.94 24.81 27.43
CA THR A 494 36.66 25.21 28.03
C THR A 494 35.62 25.48 26.95
N SER A 495 35.99 26.28 25.93
CA SER A 495 35.09 26.60 24.81
C SER A 495 34.66 25.35 24.04
N ALA A 496 35.60 24.42 23.81
CA ALA A 496 35.29 23.14 23.16
C ALA A 496 34.38 22.26 24.02
N ALA A 497 34.57 22.24 25.34
CA ALA A 497 33.74 21.49 26.25
C ALA A 497 32.29 22.01 26.30
N ASP A 498 32.12 23.34 26.30
CA ASP A 498 30.80 23.97 26.22
C ASP A 498 30.09 23.66 24.89
N GLU A 499 30.82 23.65 23.77
CA GLU A 499 30.26 23.25 22.47
C GLU A 499 29.79 21.79 22.48
N VAL A 500 30.59 20.87 23.04
CA VAL A 500 30.19 19.47 23.15
C VAL A 500 28.95 19.32 24.03
N ASN A 501 28.84 20.05 25.15
CA ASN A 501 27.64 20.05 25.99
C ASN A 501 26.38 20.54 25.23
N LEU A 502 26.51 21.58 24.40
CA LEU A 502 25.41 22.02 23.54
C LEU A 502 24.98 20.92 22.56
N ARG A 503 25.94 20.22 21.92
CA ARG A 503 25.66 19.11 21.00
C ARG A 503 25.00 17.91 21.69
N ILE A 504 25.37 17.62 22.94
CA ILE A 504 24.74 16.56 23.74
C ILE A 504 23.26 16.90 24.01
N ASN A 505 22.95 18.16 24.32
CA ASN A 505 21.56 18.59 24.50
C ASN A 505 20.75 18.49 23.20
N GLU A 506 21.31 18.94 22.06
CA GLU A 506 20.68 18.76 20.74
C GLU A 506 20.43 17.28 20.42
N LEU A 507 21.40 16.41 20.75
CA LEU A 507 21.29 14.97 20.57
C LEU A 507 20.17 14.36 21.44
N SER A 508 20.05 14.81 22.70
CA SER A 508 18.96 14.39 23.60
C SER A 508 17.60 14.72 23.00
N GLN A 509 17.41 15.95 22.52
CA GLN A 509 16.16 16.36 21.86
C GLN A 509 15.87 15.54 20.59
N SER A 510 16.88 15.26 19.77
CA SER A 510 16.73 14.40 18.58
C SER A 510 16.40 12.95 18.94
N THR A 511 16.86 12.47 20.10
CA THR A 511 16.59 11.13 20.61
C THR A 511 15.14 11.02 21.06
N GLU A 512 14.62 12.02 21.78
CA GLU A 512 13.20 12.13 22.13
C GLU A 512 12.28 12.18 20.91
N GLN A 513 12.64 12.97 19.89
CA GLN A 513 11.88 13.02 18.64
C GLN A 513 11.90 11.67 17.91
N SER A 514 13.05 10.97 17.89
CA SER A 514 13.18 9.63 17.31
C SER A 514 12.31 8.61 18.04
N LEU A 515 12.21 8.71 19.37
CA LEU A 515 11.34 7.86 20.19
C LEU A 515 9.87 8.05 19.80
N SER A 516 9.40 9.29 19.75
CA SER A 516 8.04 9.63 19.34
C SER A 516 7.72 9.14 17.92
N ASN A 517 8.62 9.37 16.96
CA ASN A 517 8.46 8.91 15.58
C ASN A 517 8.40 7.38 15.49
N THR A 518 9.23 6.68 16.25
CA THR A 518 9.28 5.20 16.25
C THR A 518 8.02 4.60 16.88
N GLN A 519 7.49 5.22 17.94
CA GLN A 519 6.20 4.84 18.53
C GLN A 519 5.05 5.07 17.53
N GLY A 520 5.07 6.19 16.79
CA GLY A 520 4.14 6.46 15.70
C GLY A 520 4.17 5.37 14.61
N LEU A 521 5.37 5.01 14.14
CA LEU A 521 5.55 3.95 13.14
C LEU A 521 5.03 2.57 13.61
N SER A 522 5.22 2.23 14.88
CA SER A 522 4.69 0.98 15.45
C SER A 522 3.16 0.97 15.45
N ASN A 523 2.52 2.09 15.83
CA ASN A 523 1.06 2.23 15.77
C ASN A 523 0.52 2.18 14.34
N ASP A 524 1.18 2.87 13.40
CA ASP A 524 0.77 2.87 11.99
C ASP A 524 0.94 1.49 11.35
N SER A 525 1.99 0.75 11.71
CA SER A 525 2.16 -0.63 11.31
C SER A 525 1.00 -1.52 11.80
N GLU A 526 0.59 -1.38 13.06
CA GLU A 526 -0.55 -2.14 13.59
C GLU A 526 -1.85 -1.82 12.84
N ASN A 527 -2.09 -0.55 12.53
CA ASN A 527 -3.23 -0.13 11.70
C ASN A 527 -3.18 -0.72 10.29
N LEU A 528 -1.98 -0.81 9.69
CA LEU A 528 -1.79 -1.45 8.38
C LEU A 528 -2.04 -2.96 8.42
N LYS A 529 -1.59 -3.67 9.46
CA LYS A 529 -1.90 -5.10 9.67
C LYS A 529 -3.40 -5.31 9.75
N GLN A 530 -4.11 -4.53 10.57
CA GLN A 530 -5.57 -4.63 10.71
C GLN A 530 -6.30 -4.32 9.40
N SER A 531 -5.87 -3.28 8.67
CA SER A 531 -6.47 -2.91 7.39
C SER A 531 -6.25 -3.99 6.32
N SER A 532 -5.06 -4.58 6.29
CA SER A 532 -4.74 -5.69 5.39
C SER A 532 -5.57 -6.94 5.72
N GLN A 533 -5.71 -7.27 7.01
CA GLN A 533 -6.57 -8.39 7.43
C GLN A 533 -8.02 -8.14 7.03
N ALA A 534 -8.55 -6.94 7.24
CA ALA A 534 -9.90 -6.58 6.82
C ALA A 534 -10.09 -6.69 5.30
N LEU A 535 -9.10 -6.30 4.49
CA LEU A 535 -9.12 -6.49 3.04
C LEU A 535 -9.10 -7.98 2.67
N SER A 536 -8.26 -8.78 3.32
CA SER A 536 -8.21 -10.23 3.12
C SER A 536 -9.55 -10.87 3.46
N ASP A 537 -10.18 -10.50 4.57
CA ASP A 537 -11.49 -11.01 4.99
C ASP A 537 -12.59 -10.65 3.98
N VAL A 538 -12.55 -9.45 3.39
CA VAL A 538 -13.48 -9.06 2.33
C VAL A 538 -13.28 -9.90 1.07
N VAL A 539 -12.04 -10.15 0.66
CA VAL A 539 -11.75 -10.98 -0.51
C VAL A 539 -12.13 -12.45 -0.27
N ASN A 540 -11.88 -12.98 0.94
CA ASN A 540 -12.18 -14.36 1.34
C ASN A 540 -13.68 -14.67 1.37
N ARG A 541 -14.57 -13.65 1.33
CA ARG A 541 -16.01 -13.86 1.15
C ARG A 541 -16.39 -14.33 -0.26
N PHE A 542 -15.48 -14.19 -1.23
CA PHE A 542 -15.70 -14.65 -2.60
C PHE A 542 -14.89 -15.92 -2.84
N LYS A 543 -15.50 -16.87 -3.54
CA LYS A 543 -14.79 -18.08 -3.98
C LYS A 543 -14.13 -17.81 -5.33
N LEU A 544 -12.80 -17.88 -5.35
CA LEU A 544 -11.96 -17.49 -6.48
C LEU A 544 -11.29 -18.69 -7.20
N ASP A 545 -11.34 -19.87 -6.60
CA ASP A 545 -10.69 -21.10 -7.04
C ASP A 545 -11.62 -22.32 -7.01
#